data_AF-A0A534FRQ8-F1
#
_entry.id   AF-A0A534FRQ8-F1
#
_cell.length_a   1.000
_cell.length_b   1.000
_cell.length_c   1.000
_cell.angle_alpha   90.00
_cell.angle_beta   90.00
_cell.angle_gamma   90.00
#
_symmetry.space_group_name_H-M   'P 1'
#
loop_
_entity.id
_entity.type
_entity.pdbx_description
1 polymer ?
#
loop_
_entity_poly.entity_id
_entity_poly.type
_entity_poly.pdbx_seq_one_letter_code
_entity_poly.pdbx_strand_id
1 'polypeptide(L)'
;MRIYISALLLVPAVALASSAFDGTWKSRLDSFKVAGKPDSFLLVDGEYTCSSCNPELKVKADGVSHKVTGHAYYDEAMVKVISPTSIELTIKQQGKEIGTTTYSVSADGATLAGKFVDHSGAKEATGSFTEKRVGAAPSGAHAVSGSWLTDQVSAGNDALRTVQYEMMPDHFIMHWNGQSYDAKFDGKEYPVAGDPGHTVVTLKRLDDNTVEETDHRQGKVVDEIRLAVAKDGKTVQVTDKDVAHGQTTTYTLEKQKQ
;
A
#
# COMPACT_ATOMS: atom_id res chain seq x y z
N MET A 1 -9.90 56.50 45.43
CA MET A 1 -10.57 55.63 44.43
C MET A 1 -9.52 55.28 43.37
N ARG A 2 -8.86 54.13 43.48
CA ARG A 2 -7.78 53.70 42.58
C ARG A 2 -8.41 52.93 41.42
N ILE A 3 -8.34 53.48 40.22
CA ILE A 3 -8.76 52.81 38.98
C ILE A 3 -7.58 51.96 38.52
N TYR A 4 -7.72 50.64 38.58
CA TYR A 4 -6.78 49.71 37.95
C TYR A 4 -7.24 49.48 36.51
N ILE A 5 -6.48 50.01 35.55
CA ILE A 5 -6.61 49.66 34.14
C ILE A 5 -5.84 48.36 33.94
N SER A 6 -6.53 47.23 33.95
CA SER A 6 -5.96 45.95 33.51
C SER A 6 -5.85 45.98 31.98
N ALA A 7 -4.64 46.24 31.48
CA ALA A 7 -4.33 46.07 30.08
C ALA A 7 -4.31 44.56 29.75
N LEU A 8 -5.37 44.10 29.08
CA LEU A 8 -5.45 42.74 28.54
C LEU A 8 -4.52 42.68 27.30
N LEU A 9 -3.34 42.07 27.46
CA LEU A 9 -2.45 41.74 26.35
C LEU A 9 -3.13 40.67 25.48
N LEU A 10 -3.76 41.07 24.38
CA LEU A 10 -4.07 40.14 23.29
C LEU A 10 -2.75 39.70 22.65
N VAL A 11 -2.30 38.49 23.00
CA VAL A 11 -1.29 37.79 22.20
C VAL A 11 -1.98 37.41 20.89
N PRO A 12 -1.50 37.86 19.71
CA PRO A 12 -2.05 37.39 18.45
C PRO A 12 -1.78 35.90 18.37
N ALA A 13 -2.85 35.09 18.36
CA ALA A 13 -2.76 33.70 17.93
C ALA A 13 -2.30 33.73 16.47
N VAL A 14 -1.01 33.47 16.24
CA VAL A 14 -0.49 33.25 14.89
C VAL A 14 -1.12 31.95 14.45
N ALA A 15 -2.22 32.03 13.69
CA ALA A 15 -2.72 30.90 12.95
C ALA A 15 -1.60 30.51 11.98
N LEU A 16 -0.88 29.42 12.29
CA LEU A 16 -0.04 28.77 11.30
C LEU A 16 -0.95 28.47 10.11
N ALA A 17 -0.63 29.05 8.94
CA ALA A 17 -1.37 28.73 7.74
C ALA A 17 -1.27 27.23 7.53
N SER A 18 -2.42 26.54 7.48
CA SER A 18 -2.46 25.11 7.19
C SER A 18 -1.72 24.84 5.89
N SER A 19 -0.83 23.86 5.89
CA SER A 19 -0.11 23.45 4.68
C SER A 19 -1.08 22.93 3.61
N ALA A 20 -0.61 22.83 2.37
CA ALA A 20 -1.40 22.23 1.31
C ALA A 20 -1.77 20.76 1.61
N PHE A 21 -0.93 20.05 2.37
CA PHE A 21 -1.10 18.66 2.74
C PHE A 21 -2.05 18.44 3.93
N ASP A 22 -2.23 19.43 4.80
CA ASP A 22 -2.94 19.22 6.06
C ASP A 22 -4.36 18.71 5.84
N GLY A 23 -4.65 17.52 6.38
CA GLY A 23 -5.98 16.96 6.46
C GLY A 23 -6.07 15.49 6.08
N THR A 24 -7.31 15.04 5.93
CA THR A 24 -7.65 13.67 5.57
C THR A 24 -7.86 13.55 4.07
N TRP A 25 -7.24 12.54 3.48
CA TRP A 25 -7.23 12.27 2.05
C TRP A 25 -7.73 10.86 1.79
N LYS A 26 -8.52 10.68 0.72
CA LYS A 26 -9.05 9.37 0.35
C LYS A 26 -8.76 9.05 -1.10
N SER A 27 -8.23 7.86 -1.37
CA SER A 27 -7.88 7.47 -2.74
C SER A 27 -9.11 7.30 -3.64
N ARG A 28 -8.98 7.72 -4.89
CA ARG A 28 -9.94 7.51 -5.96
C ARG A 28 -9.64 6.23 -6.72
N LEU A 29 -10.49 5.22 -6.57
CA LEU A 29 -10.26 3.90 -7.18
C LEU A 29 -10.21 3.95 -8.72
N ASP A 30 -11.01 4.80 -9.34
CA ASP A 30 -11.06 5.01 -10.79
C ASP A 30 -9.81 5.70 -11.36
N SER A 31 -8.96 6.27 -10.51
CA SER A 31 -7.75 7.00 -10.91
C SER A 31 -6.49 6.12 -10.97
N PHE A 32 -6.55 4.90 -10.42
CA PHE A 32 -5.40 4.01 -10.36
C PHE A 32 -4.96 3.59 -11.76
N LYS A 33 -3.66 3.70 -11.99
CA LYS A 33 -2.99 3.17 -13.18
C LYS A 33 -1.72 2.48 -12.71
N VAL A 34 -1.60 1.20 -13.05
CA VAL A 34 -0.43 0.38 -12.75
C VAL A 34 0.29 0.08 -14.06
N ALA A 35 1.61 0.23 -14.06
CA ALA A 35 2.48 -0.11 -15.17
C ALA A 35 3.75 -0.79 -14.66
N GLY A 36 4.48 -1.47 -15.55
CA GLY A 36 5.74 -2.13 -15.21
C GLY A 36 5.67 -3.63 -15.37
N LYS A 37 6.38 -4.36 -14.50
CA LYS A 37 6.46 -5.82 -14.56
C LYS A 37 5.12 -6.45 -14.16
N PRO A 38 4.65 -7.47 -14.91
CA PRO A 38 3.46 -8.20 -14.52
C PRO A 38 3.73 -9.10 -13.32
N ASP A 39 2.66 -9.44 -12.61
CA ASP A 39 2.65 -10.58 -11.71
C ASP A 39 2.87 -11.87 -12.48
N SER A 40 3.53 -12.85 -11.85
CA SER A 40 3.87 -14.13 -12.48
C SER A 40 3.59 -15.28 -11.54
N PHE A 41 2.50 -15.99 -11.80
CA PHE A 41 2.06 -17.15 -11.02
C PHE A 41 2.24 -18.44 -11.83
N LEU A 42 2.67 -19.49 -11.15
CA LEU A 42 2.68 -20.84 -11.69
C LEU A 42 2.14 -21.81 -10.63
N LEU A 43 1.10 -22.56 -10.98
CA LEU A 43 0.58 -23.65 -10.17
C LEU A 43 0.53 -24.90 -11.03
N VAL A 44 1.44 -25.81 -10.78
CA VAL A 44 1.60 -27.08 -11.52
C VAL A 44 2.07 -28.15 -10.54
N ASP A 45 1.62 -29.40 -10.73
CA ASP A 45 2.01 -30.55 -9.90
C ASP A 45 1.85 -30.33 -8.38
N GLY A 46 0.86 -29.52 -7.98
CA GLY A 46 0.56 -29.21 -6.58
C GLY A 46 1.50 -28.19 -5.92
N GLU A 47 2.39 -27.54 -6.67
CA GLU A 47 3.26 -26.46 -6.17
C GLU A 47 2.84 -25.11 -6.77
N TYR A 48 2.66 -24.11 -5.92
CA TYR A 48 2.46 -22.72 -6.29
C TYR A 48 3.79 -21.96 -6.21
N THR A 49 4.11 -21.24 -7.28
CA THR A 49 5.22 -20.30 -7.37
C THR A 49 4.69 -18.92 -7.75
N CYS A 50 5.09 -17.90 -7.00
CA CYS A 50 4.97 -16.49 -7.36
C CYS A 50 6.37 -15.92 -7.59
N SER A 51 6.81 -15.88 -8.84
CA SER A 51 8.14 -15.38 -9.22
C SER A 51 8.23 -13.86 -9.25
N SER A 52 7.09 -13.17 -9.28
CA SER A 52 7.04 -11.71 -9.11
C SER A 52 7.13 -11.29 -7.64
N CYS A 53 6.79 -12.17 -6.69
CA CYS A 53 6.89 -11.88 -5.26
C CYS A 53 8.34 -11.63 -4.84
N ASN A 54 8.53 -10.76 -3.84
CA ASN A 54 9.86 -10.44 -3.30
C ASN A 54 9.97 -10.72 -1.79
N PRO A 55 10.76 -11.72 -1.35
CA PRO A 55 11.41 -12.75 -2.17
C PRO A 55 10.41 -13.66 -2.90
N GLU A 56 10.89 -14.44 -3.87
CA GLU A 56 10.05 -15.41 -4.60
C GLU A 56 9.36 -16.36 -3.61
N LEU A 57 8.05 -16.54 -3.76
CA LEU A 57 7.26 -17.44 -2.93
C LEU A 57 7.08 -18.78 -3.64
N LYS A 58 7.52 -19.87 -3.00
CA LYS A 58 7.28 -21.25 -3.42
C LYS A 58 6.65 -22.03 -2.27
N VAL A 59 5.47 -22.59 -2.50
CA VAL A 59 4.70 -23.29 -1.47
C VAL A 59 3.79 -24.35 -2.07
N LYS A 60 3.53 -25.44 -1.35
CA LYS A 60 2.55 -26.45 -1.77
C LYS A 60 1.14 -25.88 -1.74
N ALA A 61 0.35 -26.22 -2.76
CA ALA A 61 -1.04 -25.84 -2.89
C ALA A 61 -1.98 -26.90 -2.28
N ASP A 62 -1.65 -27.38 -1.07
CA ASP A 62 -2.34 -28.47 -0.37
C ASP A 62 -3.34 -27.98 0.69
N GLY A 63 -3.54 -26.66 0.80
CA GLY A 63 -4.41 -26.06 1.80
C GLY A 63 -3.87 -26.13 3.24
N VAL A 64 -2.56 -26.35 3.40
CA VAL A 64 -1.88 -26.36 4.70
C VAL A 64 -0.90 -25.19 4.81
N SER A 65 -0.69 -24.69 6.03
CA SER A 65 0.29 -23.63 6.31
C SER A 65 1.72 -24.18 6.23
N HIS A 66 2.58 -23.54 5.44
CA HIS A 66 4.00 -23.88 5.33
C HIS A 66 4.87 -22.70 5.75
N LYS A 67 5.98 -22.98 6.43
CA LYS A 67 6.96 -21.96 6.78
C LYS A 67 7.69 -21.45 5.54
N VAL A 68 7.87 -20.14 5.47
CA VAL A 68 8.60 -19.42 4.42
C VAL A 68 9.56 -18.43 5.07
N THR A 69 10.53 -17.92 4.32
CA THR A 69 11.63 -17.13 4.90
C THR A 69 11.92 -15.87 4.08
N GLY A 70 12.40 -14.83 4.74
CA GLY A 70 12.85 -13.59 4.11
C GLY A 70 11.75 -12.55 3.86
N HIS A 71 10.47 -12.92 3.96
CA HIS A 71 9.37 -11.97 3.85
C HIS A 71 9.24 -11.13 5.13
N ALA A 72 8.99 -9.84 4.98
CA ALA A 72 8.95 -8.92 6.12
C ALA A 72 7.62 -8.95 6.90
N TYR A 73 6.52 -9.32 6.25
CA TYR A 73 5.17 -9.27 6.81
C TYR A 73 4.61 -10.63 7.26
N TYR A 74 5.25 -11.72 6.86
CA TYR A 74 4.76 -13.08 7.11
C TYR A 74 5.92 -14.08 7.16
N ASP A 75 5.74 -15.15 7.95
CA ASP A 75 6.67 -16.28 8.06
C ASP A 75 6.02 -17.62 7.66
N GLU A 76 4.75 -17.56 7.25
CA GLU A 76 3.97 -18.69 6.76
C GLU A 76 3.10 -18.30 5.58
N ALA A 77 2.93 -19.24 4.64
CA ALA A 77 1.98 -19.13 3.53
C ALA A 77 1.20 -20.43 3.37
N MET A 78 -0.07 -20.31 2.98
CA MET A 78 -0.95 -21.41 2.65
C MET A 78 -1.60 -21.12 1.31
N VAL A 79 -1.52 -22.05 0.37
CA VAL A 79 -2.27 -21.99 -0.89
C VAL A 79 -3.27 -23.13 -0.93
N LYS A 80 -4.53 -22.78 -1.17
CA LYS A 80 -5.64 -23.73 -1.29
C LYS A 80 -6.25 -23.63 -2.68
N VAL A 81 -6.27 -24.75 -3.41
CA VAL A 81 -7.03 -24.85 -4.65
C VAL A 81 -8.52 -24.95 -4.30
N ILE A 82 -9.32 -23.99 -4.78
CA ILE A 82 -10.78 -23.95 -4.54
C ILE A 82 -11.52 -24.66 -5.68
N SER A 83 -11.11 -24.38 -6.92
CA SER A 83 -11.72 -24.91 -8.13
C SER A 83 -10.69 -24.89 -9.27
N PRO A 84 -10.97 -25.49 -10.44
CA PRO A 84 -10.05 -25.43 -11.60
C PRO A 84 -9.67 -24.01 -12.07
N THR A 85 -10.43 -23.00 -11.64
CA THR A 85 -10.21 -21.59 -12.02
C THR A 85 -9.93 -20.68 -10.83
N SER A 86 -9.81 -21.19 -9.60
CA SER A 86 -9.63 -20.33 -8.42
C SER A 86 -8.78 -20.94 -7.31
N ILE A 87 -8.04 -20.07 -6.63
CA ILE A 87 -7.22 -20.38 -5.46
C ILE A 87 -7.45 -19.35 -4.35
N GLU A 88 -7.07 -19.72 -3.13
CA GLU A 88 -6.93 -18.81 -1.99
C GLU A 88 -5.49 -18.88 -1.48
N LEU A 89 -4.90 -17.71 -1.26
CA LEU A 89 -3.59 -17.53 -0.63
C LEU A 89 -3.82 -16.87 0.74
N THR A 90 -3.37 -17.50 1.81
CA THR A 90 -3.36 -16.92 3.16
C THR A 90 -1.92 -16.79 3.64
N ILE A 91 -1.57 -15.62 4.20
CA ILE A 91 -0.27 -15.36 4.81
C ILE A 91 -0.42 -15.15 6.32
N LYS A 92 0.54 -15.65 7.08
CA LYS A 92 0.53 -15.55 8.55
C LYS A 92 1.89 -15.11 9.08
N GLN A 93 1.84 -14.40 10.20
CA GLN A 93 3.01 -14.05 11.00
C GLN A 93 2.85 -14.70 12.37
N GLN A 94 3.77 -15.58 12.75
CA GLN A 94 3.78 -16.27 14.03
C GLN A 94 2.43 -16.99 14.32
N GLY A 95 1.89 -17.64 13.29
CA GLY A 95 0.59 -18.34 13.36
C GLY A 95 -0.66 -17.45 13.32
N LYS A 96 -0.53 -16.13 13.40
CA LYS A 96 -1.65 -15.18 13.24
C LYS A 96 -1.84 -14.82 11.76
N GLU A 97 -3.06 -14.93 11.26
CA GLU A 97 -3.41 -14.48 9.92
C GLU A 97 -3.20 -12.96 9.77
N ILE A 98 -2.41 -12.59 8.75
CA ILE A 98 -2.15 -11.20 8.38
C ILE A 98 -2.92 -10.81 7.12
N GLY A 99 -3.20 -11.77 6.24
CA GLY A 99 -4.07 -11.49 5.11
C GLY A 99 -4.45 -12.74 4.34
N THR A 100 -5.54 -12.60 3.58
CA THR A 100 -6.05 -13.61 2.68
C THR A 100 -6.41 -12.97 1.35
N THR A 101 -6.02 -13.61 0.25
CA THR A 101 -6.38 -13.20 -1.12
C THR A 101 -7.00 -14.36 -1.87
N THR A 102 -8.20 -14.17 -2.41
CA THR A 102 -8.83 -15.12 -3.33
C THR A 102 -8.64 -14.66 -4.77
N TYR A 103 -8.15 -15.56 -5.62
CA TYR A 103 -7.96 -15.35 -7.04
C TYR A 103 -8.94 -16.20 -7.85
N SER A 104 -9.55 -15.63 -8.88
CA SER A 104 -10.46 -16.34 -9.81
C SER A 104 -10.21 -15.92 -11.25
N VAL A 105 -10.11 -16.88 -12.16
CA VAL A 105 -9.89 -16.62 -13.59
C VAL A 105 -11.22 -16.71 -14.35
N SER A 106 -11.43 -15.77 -15.29
CA SER A 106 -12.60 -15.75 -16.18
C SER A 106 -12.66 -16.98 -17.10
N ALA A 107 -13.85 -17.29 -17.60
CA ALA A 107 -14.06 -18.48 -18.45
C ALA A 107 -13.24 -18.46 -19.76
N ASP A 108 -12.99 -17.28 -20.31
CA ASP A 108 -12.13 -17.07 -21.49
C ASP A 108 -10.63 -17.08 -21.14
N GLY A 109 -10.28 -17.21 -19.86
CA GLY A 109 -8.93 -17.18 -19.36
C GLY A 109 -8.26 -15.81 -19.36
N ALA A 110 -8.91 -14.75 -19.84
CA ALA A 110 -8.26 -13.47 -20.11
C ALA A 110 -8.12 -12.55 -18.88
N THR A 111 -8.94 -12.76 -17.85
CA THR A 111 -9.00 -11.89 -16.66
C THR A 111 -8.77 -12.68 -15.38
N LEU A 112 -7.93 -12.16 -14.50
CA LEU A 112 -7.79 -12.61 -13.11
C LEU A 112 -8.49 -11.60 -12.21
N ALA A 113 -9.42 -12.06 -11.37
CA ALA A 113 -10.05 -11.25 -10.34
C ALA A 113 -9.45 -11.61 -8.97
N GLY A 114 -8.99 -10.60 -8.24
CA GLY A 114 -8.48 -10.72 -6.88
C GLY A 114 -9.41 -10.06 -5.88
N LYS A 115 -9.59 -10.68 -4.70
CA LYS A 115 -10.23 -10.07 -3.52
C LYS A 115 -9.36 -10.34 -2.32
N PHE A 116 -9.12 -9.33 -1.49
CA PHE A 116 -8.26 -9.48 -0.32
C PHE A 116 -8.87 -8.91 0.95
N VAL A 117 -8.39 -9.47 2.06
CA VAL A 117 -8.56 -8.98 3.43
C VAL A 117 -7.16 -8.86 4.03
N ASP A 118 -6.86 -7.70 4.62
CA ASP A 118 -5.61 -7.40 5.30
C ASP A 118 -5.87 -7.01 6.77
N HIS A 119 -5.07 -7.60 7.66
CA HIS A 119 -5.14 -7.45 9.11
C HIS A 119 -3.82 -6.88 9.68
N SER A 120 -2.98 -6.27 8.84
CA SER A 120 -1.70 -5.70 9.25
C SER A 120 -1.87 -4.37 10.01
N GLY A 121 -2.92 -3.61 9.70
CA GLY A 121 -3.26 -2.36 10.37
C GLY A 121 -4.21 -2.50 11.57
N ALA A 122 -4.60 -1.37 12.15
CA ALA A 122 -5.49 -1.27 13.31
C ALA A 122 -6.95 -1.66 13.00
N LYS A 123 -7.38 -1.49 11.74
CA LYS A 123 -8.68 -1.96 11.24
C LYS A 123 -8.46 -2.87 10.04
N GLU A 124 -9.37 -3.81 9.86
CA GLU A 124 -9.39 -4.67 8.68
C GLU A 124 -9.53 -3.83 7.40
N ALA A 125 -8.57 -3.99 6.49
CA ALA A 125 -8.59 -3.39 5.17
C ALA A 125 -9.06 -4.44 4.16
N THR A 126 -9.99 -4.08 3.28
CA THR A 126 -10.51 -4.98 2.25
C THR A 126 -10.52 -4.31 0.90
N GLY A 127 -10.33 -5.10 -0.16
CA GLY A 127 -10.33 -4.60 -1.52
C GLY A 127 -10.51 -5.69 -2.56
N SER A 128 -10.66 -5.25 -3.81
CA SER A 128 -10.70 -6.15 -4.96
C SER A 128 -10.14 -5.47 -6.19
N PHE A 129 -9.61 -6.26 -7.11
CA PHE A 129 -8.99 -5.79 -8.35
C PHE A 129 -9.18 -6.82 -9.47
N THR A 130 -8.93 -6.37 -10.69
CA THR A 130 -8.85 -7.23 -11.88
C THR A 130 -7.54 -7.02 -12.58
N GLU A 131 -7.05 -8.07 -13.22
CA GLU A 131 -5.83 -8.07 -14.02
C GLU A 131 -6.08 -8.72 -15.37
N LYS A 132 -5.37 -8.23 -16.38
CA LYS A 132 -5.37 -8.78 -17.73
C LYS A 132 -4.20 -9.73 -17.90
N ARG A 133 -4.46 -10.87 -18.53
CA ARG A 133 -3.40 -11.80 -18.90
C ARG A 133 -2.50 -11.17 -19.96
N VAL A 134 -1.21 -11.13 -19.69
CA VAL A 134 -0.15 -10.68 -20.62
C VAL A 134 0.86 -11.78 -20.95
N GLY A 135 0.80 -12.91 -20.24
CA GLY A 135 1.59 -14.11 -20.52
C GLY A 135 0.79 -15.38 -20.25
N ALA A 136 0.83 -16.34 -21.18
CA ALA A 136 0.19 -17.64 -21.02
C ALA A 136 0.98 -18.54 -20.08
N ALA A 137 0.28 -19.44 -19.38
CA ALA A 137 0.92 -20.49 -18.60
C ALA A 137 1.37 -21.66 -19.49
N PRO A 138 2.33 -22.48 -19.02
CA PRO A 138 2.59 -23.79 -19.62
C PRO A 138 1.33 -24.65 -19.68
N SER A 139 1.25 -25.51 -20.71
CA SER A 139 0.15 -26.48 -20.82
C SER A 139 0.11 -27.40 -19.61
N GLY A 140 -1.10 -27.68 -19.09
CA GLY A 140 -1.31 -28.53 -17.92
C GLY A 140 -1.22 -27.80 -16.57
N ALA A 141 -0.81 -26.53 -16.55
CA ALA A 141 -0.86 -25.70 -15.35
C ALA A 141 -2.30 -25.30 -14.99
N HIS A 142 -2.53 -25.02 -13.71
CA HIS A 142 -3.80 -24.49 -13.21
C HIS A 142 -4.11 -23.11 -13.83
N ALA A 143 -5.39 -22.77 -14.03
CA ALA A 143 -5.79 -21.60 -14.82
C ALA A 143 -5.27 -20.25 -14.29
N VAL A 144 -5.04 -20.14 -12.98
CA VAL A 144 -4.45 -18.95 -12.31
C VAL A 144 -3.00 -18.69 -12.73
N SER A 145 -2.32 -19.70 -13.25
CA SER A 145 -0.95 -19.56 -13.75
C SER A 145 -0.92 -18.63 -14.96
N GLY A 146 0.18 -17.90 -15.13
CA GLY A 146 0.40 -16.96 -16.21
C GLY A 146 1.03 -15.67 -15.72
N SER A 147 1.16 -14.70 -16.63
CA SER A 147 1.58 -13.35 -16.30
C SER A 147 0.40 -12.40 -16.39
N TRP A 148 0.26 -11.54 -15.38
CA TRP A 148 -0.93 -10.72 -15.16
C TRP A 148 -0.54 -9.27 -14.91
N LEU A 149 -1.25 -8.34 -15.55
CA LEU A 149 -1.04 -6.92 -15.33
C LEU A 149 -2.34 -6.31 -14.84
N THR A 150 -2.27 -5.58 -13.72
CA THR A 150 -3.44 -4.95 -13.13
C THR A 150 -4.18 -4.06 -14.14
N ASP A 151 -5.48 -4.29 -14.27
CA ASP A 151 -6.37 -3.54 -15.13
C ASP A 151 -7.12 -2.47 -14.33
N GLN A 152 -7.68 -2.86 -13.18
CA GLN A 152 -8.49 -1.96 -12.37
C GLN A 152 -8.49 -2.36 -10.89
N VAL A 153 -8.42 -1.36 -10.00
CA VAL A 153 -8.82 -1.51 -8.60
C VAL A 153 -10.34 -1.32 -8.49
N SER A 154 -11.05 -2.41 -8.21
CA SER A 154 -12.52 -2.49 -8.28
C SER A 154 -13.21 -2.04 -7.00
N ALA A 155 -12.61 -2.32 -5.84
CA ALA A 155 -13.16 -1.93 -4.54
C ALA A 155 -12.06 -1.71 -3.49
N GLY A 156 -12.37 -0.92 -2.48
CA GLY A 156 -11.53 -0.69 -1.31
C GLY A 156 -12.33 -0.01 -0.20
N ASN A 157 -12.21 -0.51 1.03
CA ASN A 157 -12.85 0.10 2.19
C ASN A 157 -12.08 1.33 2.71
N ASP A 158 -12.62 2.00 3.73
CA ASP A 158 -12.05 3.25 4.22
C ASP A 158 -10.72 3.07 4.96
N ALA A 159 -10.51 1.91 5.61
CA ALA A 159 -9.24 1.56 6.27
C ALA A 159 -8.10 1.47 5.24
N LEU A 160 -8.38 0.88 4.07
CA LEU A 160 -7.42 0.81 2.97
C LEU A 160 -7.12 2.19 2.36
N ARG A 161 -8.13 3.05 2.24
CA ARG A 161 -8.09 4.19 1.31
C ARG A 161 -7.85 5.56 1.94
N THR A 162 -7.87 5.66 3.27
CA THR A 162 -7.91 6.95 3.97
C THR A 162 -6.63 7.20 4.74
N VAL A 163 -5.91 8.26 4.37
CA VAL A 163 -4.64 8.69 5.00
C VAL A 163 -4.77 10.12 5.50
N GLN A 164 -4.13 10.44 6.62
CA GLN A 164 -3.97 11.80 7.09
C GLN A 164 -2.53 12.26 6.87
N TYR A 165 -2.38 13.49 6.38
CA TYR A 165 -1.09 14.14 6.26
C TYR A 165 -1.09 15.47 6.99
N GLU A 166 0.05 15.81 7.58
CA GLU A 166 0.35 17.14 8.10
C GLU A 166 1.76 17.52 7.64
N MET A 167 1.95 18.77 7.20
CA MET A 167 3.26 19.27 6.80
C MET A 167 3.64 20.49 7.62
N MET A 168 4.77 20.37 8.31
CA MET A 168 5.42 21.45 9.04
C MET A 168 6.64 21.94 8.27
N PRO A 169 7.24 23.09 8.64
CA PRO A 169 8.41 23.61 7.92
C PRO A 169 9.58 22.62 7.81
N ASP A 170 9.82 21.81 8.85
CA ASP A 170 10.97 20.92 8.96
C ASP A 170 10.64 19.42 8.93
N HIS A 171 9.35 19.03 8.99
CA HIS A 171 8.94 17.62 9.01
C HIS A 171 7.57 17.39 8.36
N PHE A 172 7.27 16.12 8.11
CA PHE A 172 6.03 15.62 7.54
C PHE A 172 5.51 14.47 8.39
N ILE A 173 4.21 14.48 8.64
CA ILE A 173 3.54 13.49 9.47
C ILE A 173 2.53 12.75 8.59
N MET A 174 2.52 11.43 8.71
CA MET A 174 1.54 10.56 8.08
C MET A 174 0.86 9.71 9.15
N HIS A 175 -0.46 9.58 9.05
CA HIS A 175 -1.22 8.56 9.76
C HIS A 175 -2.07 7.75 8.79
N TRP A 176 -1.95 6.43 8.83
CA TRP A 176 -2.71 5.51 7.99
C TRP A 176 -2.98 4.20 8.72
N ASN A 177 -4.26 3.88 8.94
CA ASN A 177 -4.70 2.61 9.52
C ASN A 177 -3.91 2.10 10.74
N GLY A 178 -3.54 2.98 11.68
CA GLY A 178 -2.77 2.61 12.88
C GLY A 178 -1.25 2.62 12.70
N GLN A 179 -0.76 2.88 11.49
CA GLN A 179 0.63 3.16 11.16
C GLN A 179 0.85 4.67 11.08
N SER A 180 2.06 5.11 11.41
CA SER A 180 2.41 6.54 11.33
C SER A 180 3.90 6.78 11.31
N TYR A 181 4.30 7.94 10.76
CA TYR A 181 5.63 8.50 10.98
C TYR A 181 5.53 10.00 11.27
N ASP A 182 6.55 10.53 11.92
CA ASP A 182 6.87 11.96 12.02
C ASP A 182 8.34 12.07 11.62
N ALA A 183 8.58 12.49 10.37
CA ALA A 183 9.87 12.40 9.73
C ALA A 183 10.35 13.77 9.23
N LYS A 184 11.60 14.11 9.55
CA LYS A 184 12.20 15.39 9.16
C LYS A 184 12.70 15.36 7.73
N PHE A 185 12.76 16.53 7.11
CA PHE A 185 13.42 16.74 5.81
C PHE A 185 14.95 16.86 5.94
N ASP A 186 15.58 16.05 6.82
CA ASP A 186 17.02 16.09 7.10
C ASP A 186 17.80 14.93 6.47
N GLY A 187 17.13 14.10 5.68
CA GLY A 187 17.71 12.96 4.97
C GLY A 187 18.02 11.75 5.84
N LYS A 188 17.57 11.73 7.11
CA LYS A 188 17.71 10.56 7.98
C LYS A 188 16.52 9.62 7.87
N GLU A 189 16.74 8.38 8.30
CA GLU A 189 15.69 7.36 8.40
C GLU A 189 14.85 7.56 9.67
N TYR A 190 13.53 7.45 9.51
CA TYR A 190 12.53 7.51 10.57
C TYR A 190 11.65 6.26 10.52
N PRO A 191 11.35 5.59 11.65
CA PRO A 191 10.53 4.39 11.65
C PRO A 191 9.07 4.71 11.36
N VAL A 192 8.42 3.82 10.59
CA VAL A 192 6.95 3.78 10.51
C VAL A 192 6.43 3.02 11.74
N ALA A 193 6.01 3.77 12.75
CA ALA A 193 5.44 3.21 13.97
C ALA A 193 4.17 2.41 13.61
N GLY A 194 4.03 1.21 14.19
CA GLY A 194 2.89 0.33 13.96
C GLY A 194 3.00 -0.58 12.73
N ASP A 195 4.01 -0.42 11.88
CA ASP A 195 4.22 -1.28 10.71
C ASP A 195 4.84 -2.64 11.10
N PRO A 196 4.16 -3.78 10.85
CA PRO A 196 4.72 -5.11 11.10
C PRO A 196 5.97 -5.41 10.27
N GLY A 197 6.10 -4.77 9.09
CA GLY A 197 7.24 -4.92 8.19
C GLY A 197 8.51 -4.18 8.64
N HIS A 198 8.44 -3.38 9.71
CA HIS A 198 9.53 -2.54 10.20
C HIS A 198 10.10 -1.59 9.14
N THR A 199 9.21 -1.00 8.34
CA THR A 199 9.58 0.00 7.33
C THR A 199 10.17 1.25 8.01
N VAL A 200 11.20 1.81 7.40
CA VAL A 200 11.74 3.13 7.74
C VAL A 200 11.68 4.04 6.51
N VAL A 201 11.40 5.32 6.71
CA VAL A 201 11.23 6.30 5.64
C VAL A 201 12.33 7.35 5.68
N THR A 202 12.70 7.86 4.51
CA THR A 202 13.44 9.11 4.37
C THR A 202 12.62 10.08 3.54
N LEU A 203 12.55 11.35 3.96
CA LEU A 203 11.71 12.34 3.30
C LEU A 203 12.51 13.51 2.74
N LYS A 204 12.02 14.04 1.63
CA LYS A 204 12.55 15.24 0.98
C LYS A 204 11.41 16.15 0.57
N ARG A 205 11.42 17.37 1.10
CA ARG A 205 10.56 18.46 0.62
C ARG A 205 11.14 19.06 -0.66
N LEU A 206 10.34 19.11 -1.72
CA LEU A 206 10.74 19.79 -2.95
C LEU A 206 10.21 21.22 -3.01
N ASP A 207 8.96 21.41 -2.59
CA ASP A 207 8.29 22.70 -2.48
C ASP A 207 7.13 22.61 -1.47
N ASP A 208 6.28 23.64 -1.38
CA ASP A 208 5.15 23.70 -0.46
C ASP A 208 4.01 22.72 -0.79
N ASN A 209 4.02 22.14 -1.99
CA ASN A 209 3.00 21.25 -2.51
C ASN A 209 3.53 19.85 -2.85
N THR A 210 4.83 19.59 -2.66
CA THR A 210 5.46 18.37 -3.14
C THR A 210 6.45 17.77 -2.15
N VAL A 211 6.24 16.49 -1.83
CA VAL A 211 7.10 15.66 -0.98
C VAL A 211 7.52 14.40 -1.75
N GLU A 212 8.78 14.01 -1.59
CA GLU A 212 9.28 12.69 -1.97
C GLU A 212 9.56 11.89 -0.69
N GLU A 213 9.11 10.64 -0.70
CA GLU A 213 9.26 9.63 0.34
C GLU A 213 10.00 8.43 -0.24
N THR A 214 10.90 7.84 0.52
CA THR A 214 11.61 6.62 0.13
C THR A 214 11.56 5.63 1.28
N ASP A 215 10.94 4.49 1.01
CA ASP A 215 10.68 3.45 1.99
C ASP A 215 11.78 2.41 1.92
N HIS A 216 12.26 2.04 3.09
CA HIS A 216 13.26 1.00 3.25
C HIS A 216 12.71 -0.11 4.12
N ARG A 217 12.91 -1.34 3.66
CA ARG A 217 12.59 -2.55 4.42
C ARG A 217 13.76 -3.51 4.36
N GLN A 218 14.14 -4.06 5.51
CA GLN A 218 15.32 -4.95 5.61
C GLN A 218 16.60 -4.35 4.98
N GLY A 219 16.79 -3.03 5.11
CA GLY A 219 17.96 -2.31 4.59
C GLY A 219 17.98 -2.11 3.07
N LYS A 220 16.87 -2.32 2.36
CA LYS A 220 16.73 -2.09 0.92
C LYS A 220 15.63 -1.09 0.65
N VAL A 221 15.81 -0.25 -0.37
CA VAL A 221 14.71 0.56 -0.92
C VAL A 221 13.66 -0.37 -1.50
N VAL A 222 12.42 -0.21 -1.05
CA VAL A 222 11.26 -0.96 -1.53
C VAL A 222 10.32 -0.08 -2.34
N ASP A 223 10.17 1.19 -1.97
CA ASP A 223 9.28 2.14 -2.66
C ASP A 223 9.91 3.53 -2.77
N GLU A 224 9.66 4.22 -3.88
CA GLU A 224 9.90 5.65 -4.05
C GLU A 224 8.57 6.36 -4.36
N ILE A 225 8.08 7.14 -3.41
CA ILE A 225 6.75 7.76 -3.48
C ILE A 225 6.89 9.26 -3.67
N ARG A 226 6.14 9.81 -4.62
CA ARG A 226 5.99 11.25 -4.83
C ARG A 226 4.55 11.67 -4.59
N LEU A 227 4.38 12.60 -3.67
CA LEU A 227 3.09 13.22 -3.35
C LEU A 227 3.10 14.66 -3.85
N ALA A 228 2.14 15.03 -4.71
CA ALA A 228 2.01 16.38 -5.26
C ALA A 228 0.58 16.93 -5.10
N VAL A 229 0.40 17.87 -4.18
CA VAL A 229 -0.88 18.56 -3.94
C VAL A 229 -1.17 19.52 -5.11
N ALA A 230 -2.39 19.44 -5.66
CA ALA A 230 -2.84 20.39 -6.67
C ALA A 230 -2.95 21.81 -6.10
N LYS A 231 -2.83 22.82 -6.97
CA LYS A 231 -2.89 24.24 -6.57
C LYS A 231 -4.17 24.65 -5.86
N ASP A 232 -5.28 23.94 -6.10
CA ASP A 232 -6.56 24.18 -5.45
C ASP A 232 -6.67 23.52 -4.06
N GLY A 233 -5.67 22.74 -3.65
CA GLY A 233 -5.62 22.03 -2.37
C GLY A 233 -6.64 20.90 -2.24
N LYS A 234 -7.28 20.45 -3.34
CA LYS A 234 -8.36 19.46 -3.29
C LYS A 234 -7.92 18.04 -3.60
N THR A 235 -6.79 17.88 -4.29
CA THR A 235 -6.27 16.56 -4.67
C THR A 235 -4.78 16.43 -4.44
N VAL A 236 -4.33 15.22 -4.12
CA VAL A 236 -2.90 14.84 -4.19
C VAL A 236 -2.73 13.86 -5.33
N GLN A 237 -1.84 14.17 -6.27
CA GLN A 237 -1.37 13.19 -7.22
C GLN A 237 -0.27 12.37 -6.55
N VAL A 238 -0.45 11.05 -6.53
CA VAL A 238 0.54 10.10 -6.04
C VAL A 238 1.19 9.41 -7.23
N THR A 239 2.51 9.27 -7.19
CA THR A 239 3.28 8.35 -8.02
C THR A 239 4.11 7.51 -7.09
N ASP A 240 3.78 6.23 -7.04
CA ASP A 240 4.47 5.23 -6.24
C ASP A 240 5.25 4.32 -7.18
N LYS A 241 6.57 4.31 -7.05
CA LYS A 241 7.42 3.34 -7.73
C LYS A 241 7.78 2.24 -6.74
N ASP A 242 7.10 1.11 -6.90
CA ASP A 242 7.44 -0.12 -6.22
C ASP A 242 8.73 -0.70 -6.83
N VAL A 243 9.85 -0.39 -6.19
CA VAL A 243 11.19 -0.84 -6.58
C VAL A 243 11.32 -2.34 -6.35
N ALA A 244 10.67 -2.88 -5.32
CA ALA A 244 10.69 -4.30 -4.97
C ALA A 244 10.09 -5.18 -6.08
N HIS A 245 9.01 -4.74 -6.72
CA HIS A 245 8.29 -5.50 -7.74
C HIS A 245 8.50 -4.95 -9.16
N GLY A 246 9.13 -3.78 -9.30
CA GLY A 246 9.39 -3.14 -10.60
C GLY A 246 8.10 -2.64 -11.26
N GLN A 247 7.19 -2.12 -10.44
CA GLN A 247 5.93 -1.54 -10.85
C GLN A 247 5.89 -0.04 -10.56
N THR A 248 4.98 0.66 -11.21
CA THR A 248 4.68 2.05 -10.90
C THR A 248 3.18 2.23 -10.88
N THR A 249 2.68 2.74 -9.77
CA THR A 249 1.27 3.02 -9.55
C THR A 249 1.07 4.53 -9.44
N THR A 250 0.19 5.08 -10.27
CA THR A 250 -0.25 6.46 -10.14
C THR A 250 -1.72 6.50 -9.77
N TYR A 251 -2.09 7.36 -8.84
CA TYR A 251 -3.48 7.55 -8.43
C TYR A 251 -3.66 8.92 -7.80
N THR A 252 -4.91 9.30 -7.58
CA THR A 252 -5.29 10.58 -7.00
C THR A 252 -5.93 10.34 -5.64
N LEU A 253 -5.52 11.11 -4.65
CA LEU A 253 -6.25 11.27 -3.39
C LEU A 253 -7.13 12.52 -3.46
N GLU A 254 -8.33 12.44 -2.89
CA GLU A 254 -9.26 13.57 -2.73
C GLU A 254 -9.35 14.00 -1.27
N LYS A 255 -9.29 15.31 -1.04
CA LYS A 255 -9.43 15.89 0.30
C LYS A 255 -10.84 15.64 0.83
N GLN A 256 -10.93 15.06 2.02
CA GLN A 256 -12.20 14.82 2.68
C GLN A 256 -12.65 16.09 3.40
N LYS A 257 -13.95 16.38 3.35
CA LYS A 257 -14.54 17.47 4.14
C LYS A 257 -14.47 17.08 5.61
N GLN A 258 -13.99 18.01 6.45
CA GLN A 258 -14.11 17.92 7.90
C GLN A 258 -15.56 18.10 8.34
#